data_AF-A0A930UKI0-F1
#
_entry.id   AF-A0A930UKI0-F1
#
_cell.length_a   1.000
_cell.length_b   1.000
_cell.length_c   1.000
_cell.angle_alpha   90.00
_cell.angle_beta   90.00
_cell.angle_gamma   90.00
#
_symmetry.space_group_name_H-M   'P 1'
#
loop_
_entity.id
_entity.type
_entity.pdbx_description
1 polymer ?
#
loop_
_entity_poly.entity_id
_entity_poly.type
_entity_poly.pdbx_seq_one_letter_code
_entity_poly.pdbx_strand_id
1 'polypeptide(L)' 'MPEAALRYQVAGRPALKWLLERYQIKTDKASGIQNDPNDWIAEQGDPEWLIRHIQRITHLSVESAKIIDSLPPAF' A
#
# COMPACT_ATOMS: atom_id res chain seq x y z
N MET A 1 8.37 -9.56 5.85
CA MET A 1 7.27 -9.45 4.88
C MET A 1 7.46 -10.57 3.84
N PRO A 2 6.40 -11.27 3.39
CA PRO A 2 6.54 -12.30 2.36
C PRO A 2 6.96 -11.69 1.02
N GLU A 3 7.96 -12.27 0.35
CA GLU A 3 8.41 -11.80 -0.98
C GLU A 3 7.26 -11.82 -2.01
N ALA A 4 6.36 -12.80 -1.89
CA ALA A 4 5.18 -12.95 -2.74
C ALA A 4 4.27 -11.70 -2.73
N ALA A 5 4.28 -10.89 -1.67
CA ALA A 5 3.48 -9.67 -1.58
C ALA A 5 3.94 -8.58 -2.56
N LEU A 6 5.17 -8.67 -3.10
CA LEU A 6 5.68 -7.72 -4.09
C LEU A 6 5.29 -8.09 -5.53
N ARG A 7 4.76 -9.31 -5.76
CA ARG A 7 4.39 -9.80 -7.10
C ARG A 7 3.10 -9.18 -7.62
N TYR A 8 2.18 -8.80 -6.72
CA TYR A 8 0.95 -8.15 -7.11
C TYR A 8 1.18 -6.68 -7.44
N GLN A 9 1.05 -6.35 -8.73
CA GLN A 9 1.30 -5.01 -9.26
C GLN A 9 0.00 -4.31 -9.66
N VAL A 10 -0.09 -3.03 -9.33
CA VAL A 10 -1.16 -2.11 -9.73
C VAL A 10 -0.51 -0.97 -10.51
N ALA A 11 -0.96 -0.75 -11.74
CA ALA A 11 -0.39 0.25 -12.65
C ALA A 11 1.16 0.14 -12.79
N GLY A 12 1.67 -1.09 -12.92
CA GLY A 12 3.11 -1.36 -13.13
C GLY A 12 4.00 -1.21 -11.90
N ARG A 13 3.43 -1.12 -10.69
CA ARG A 13 4.17 -1.02 -9.42
C ARG A 13 3.57 -1.94 -8.35
N PRO A 14 4.38 -2.56 -7.47
CA PRO A 14 3.84 -3.35 -6.36
C PRO A 14 2.85 -2.56 -5.51
N ALA A 15 1.71 -3.15 -5.16
CA ALA A 15 0.67 -2.49 -4.37
C ALA A 15 1.20 -1.96 -3.02
N LEU A 16 2.08 -2.73 -2.38
CA LEU A 16 2.73 -2.31 -1.13
C LEU A 16 3.62 -1.08 -1.32
N LYS A 17 4.29 -0.94 -2.48
CA LYS A 17 5.14 0.21 -2.76
C LYS A 17 4.31 1.47 -2.98
N TRP A 18 3.16 1.36 -3.64
CA TRP A 18 2.19 2.45 -3.73
C TRP A 18 1.80 3.00 -2.35
N LEU A 19 1.53 2.10 -1.41
CA LEU A 19 1.14 2.49 -0.06
C LEU A 19 2.26 3.26 0.65
N LEU A 20 3.48 2.73 0.65
CA LEU A 20 4.63 3.34 1.32
C LEU A 20 4.97 4.73 0.74
N GLU A 21 4.81 4.90 -0.57
CA GLU A 21 5.08 6.17 -1.23
C GLU A 21 4.02 7.24 -0.94
N ARG A 22 2.79 6.84 -0.62
CA ARG A 22 1.68 7.74 -0.32
C ARG A 22 1.64 8.12 1.17
N TYR A 23 1.93 7.18 2.06
CA TYR A 23 1.94 7.38 3.50
C TYR A 23 3.33 7.77 4.01
N GLN A 24 3.80 8.92 3.55
CA GLN A 24 5.01 9.56 4.04
C GLN A 24 4.80 11.07 4.11
N ILE A 25 5.47 11.71 5.07
CA ILE A 25 5.44 13.15 5.22
C ILE A 25 6.13 13.77 4.00
N LYS A 26 5.41 14.62 3.28
CA LYS A 26 5.93 15.34 2.11
C LYS A 26 5.52 16.79 2.14
N THR A 27 6.45 17.68 1.87
CA THR A 27 6.16 19.09 1.66
C THR A 27 6.23 19.40 0.17
N ASP A 28 5.15 19.93 -0.38
CA ASP A 28 5.17 20.44 -1.75
C ASP A 28 6.05 21.68 -1.83
N LYS A 29 7.01 21.69 -2.75
CA LYS A 29 8.01 22.76 -2.83
C LYS A 29 7.44 24.08 -3.35
N ALA A 30 6.41 24.02 -4.20
CA ALA A 30 5.86 25.21 -4.82
C ALA A 30 4.93 25.97 -3.86
N SER A 31 4.07 25.25 -3.15
CA SER A 31 3.10 25.80 -2.21
C SER A 31 3.59 25.88 -0.77
N GLY A 32 4.61 25.09 -0.40
CA GLY A 32 5.05 24.93 0.99
C GLY A 32 4.09 24.10 1.85
N ILE A 33 3.01 23.54 1.28
CA ILE A 33 2.00 22.78 2.02
C ILE A 33 2.57 21.41 2.39
N GLN A 34 2.56 21.12 3.69
CA GLN A 34 2.92 19.80 4.22
C GLN A 34 1.73 18.85 4.13
N ASN A 35 1.98 17.66 3.58
CA ASN A 35 1.09 16.52 3.60
C ASN A 35 1.65 15.53 4.62
N ASP A 36 1.10 15.55 5.84
CA ASP A 36 1.40 14.57 6.89
C ASP A 36 0.22 13.59 7.03
N PRO A 37 0.38 12.32 6.64
CA PRO A 37 -0.69 11.33 6.81
C PRO A 37 -1.01 11.02 8.27
N ASN A 38 -0.12 11.35 9.22
CA ASN A 38 -0.37 11.12 10.65
C ASN A 38 -1.44 12.06 11.20
N ASP A 39 -1.61 13.25 10.63
CA ASP A 39 -2.67 14.20 11.01
C ASP A 39 -4.04 13.55 10.82
N TRP A 40 -4.25 12.94 9.65
CA TRP A 40 -5.50 12.22 9.36
C TRP A 40 -5.67 11.00 10.27
N ILE A 41 -4.60 10.23 10.53
CA ILE A 41 -4.65 9.06 11.42
C ILE A 41 -5.03 9.49 12.85
N ALA A 42 -4.50 10.62 13.32
CA ALA A 42 -4.82 11.18 14.63
C ALA A 42 -6.29 11.63 14.71
N GLU A 43 -6.82 12.25 13.65
CA GLU A 43 -8.26 12.58 13.55
C GLU A 43 -9.15 11.34 13.63
N GLN A 44 -8.69 10.19 13.12
CA GLN A 44 -9.43 8.92 13.22
C GLN A 44 -9.37 8.28 14.62
N GLY A 45 -8.49 8.75 15.52
CA GLY A 45 -8.32 8.18 16.86
C GLY A 45 -7.75 6.75 16.87
N ASP A 46 -7.09 6.32 15.79
CA ASP A 46 -6.53 4.97 15.66
C ASP A 46 -5.06 5.02 15.21
N PRO A 47 -4.11 5.15 16.16
CA PRO A 47 -2.69 5.26 15.83
C PRO A 47 -2.11 4.01 15.17
N GLU A 48 -2.75 2.84 15.32
CA GLU A 48 -2.30 1.59 14.73
C GLU A 48 -2.84 1.36 13.31
N TRP A 49 -3.69 2.27 12.83
CA TRP A 49 -4.40 2.12 11.55
C TRP A 49 -3.44 1.84 10.40
N LEU A 50 -2.32 2.57 10.32
CA LEU A 50 -1.35 2.43 9.23
C LEU A 50 -0.69 1.05 9.22
N ILE A 51 -0.30 0.54 10.40
CA ILE A 51 0.32 -0.79 10.53
C ILE A 51 -0.66 -1.87 10.11
N ARG A 52 -1.90 -1.78 10.58
CA ARG A 52 -2.97 -2.71 10.20
C ARG A 52 -3.29 -2.63 8.71
N HIS A 53 -3.24 -1.45 8.13
CA HIS A 53 -3.45 -1.25 6.69
C HIS A 53 -2.31 -1.89 5.87
N ILE A 54 -1.05 -1.74 6.28
CA ILE A 54 0.10 -2.43 5.68
C ILE A 54 -0.07 -3.95 5.72
N GLN A 55 -0.50 -4.51 6.86
CA GLN A 55 -0.76 -5.94 7.01
C GLN A 55 -1.86 -6.43 6.06
N ARG A 56 -2.98 -5.69 5.97
CA ARG A 56 -4.09 -6.00 5.05
C ARG A 56 -3.65 -5.98 3.59
N ILE A 57 -2.90 -4.97 3.16
CA ILE A 57 -2.39 -4.88 1.79
C ILE A 57 -1.37 -5.98 1.50
N THR A 58 -0.54 -6.35 2.48
CA THR A 58 0.39 -7.48 2.35
C THR A 58 -0.36 -8.78 2.11
N HIS A 59 -1.38 -9.06 2.93
CA HIS A 59 -2.21 -10.25 2.78
C HIS A 59 -2.95 -10.26 1.44
N LEU A 60 -3.63 -9.17 1.10
CA LEU A 60 -4.32 -9.02 -0.18
C LEU A 60 -3.39 -9.28 -1.36
N SER A 61 -2.17 -8.72 -1.33
CA SER A 61 -1.20 -8.90 -2.41
C SER A 61 -0.78 -10.37 -2.60
N VAL A 62 -0.61 -11.11 -1.50
CA VAL A 62 -0.30 -12.55 -1.56
C VAL A 62 -1.48 -13.36 -2.10
N GLU A 63 -2.70 -13.10 -1.61
CA GLU A 63 -3.89 -13.81 -2.08
C GLU A 63 -4.21 -13.50 -3.55
N SER A 64 -4.07 -12.24 -3.98
CA SER A 64 -4.23 -11.86 -5.38
C SER A 64 -3.21 -12.57 -6.27
N ALA A 65 -1.95 -12.68 -5.84
CA ALA A 65 -0.95 -13.42 -6.60
C ALA A 65 -1.33 -14.91 -6.74
N LYS A 66 -1.85 -15.54 -5.67
CA LYS A 66 -2.33 -16.93 -5.75
C LYS A 66 -3.51 -17.09 -6.73
N ILE A 67 -4.45 -16.14 -6.73
CA ILE A 67 -5.58 -16.17 -7.66
C ILE A 67 -5.07 -16.09 -9.10
N ILE A 68 -4.16 -15.16 -9.38
CA ILE A 68 -3.54 -15.02 -10.71
C ILE A 68 -2.82 -16.31 -11.12
N ASP A 69 -2.02 -16.89 -10.22
CA ASP A 69 -1.29 -18.15 -10.46
C ASP A 69 -2.25 -19.34 -10.71
N SER A 70 -3.49 -19.26 -10.24
CA SER A 70 -4.53 -20.29 -10.43
C SER A 70 -5.37 -20.14 -11.69
N LEU A 71 -5.20 -19.06 -12.46
CA LEU A 71 -5.95 -18.84 -13.69
C LEU A 71 -5.54 -19.86 -14.75
N PRO A 72 -6.48 -20.30 -15.62
CA PRO A 72 -6.14 -21.15 -16.75
C PRO A 72 -5.15 -20.44 -17.69
N PRO A 73 -4.35 -21.18 -18.46
CA PRO A 73 -3.47 -20.60 -19.46
C PRO A 73 -4.31 -19.76 -20.44
N ALA A 74 -3.74 -18.63 -20.86
CA ALA A 74 -4.34 -17.84 -21.93
C ALA A 74 -4.50 -18.72 -23.18
N PHE A 75 -5.65 -18.61 -23.83
CA PHE A 75 -6.03 -19.38 -25.01
C PHE A 75 -5.02 -19.26 -26.15
#